data_AF-A0A060H216-F1
#
_entry.id   AF-A0A060H216-F1
#
_cell.length_a   1.000
_cell.length_b   1.000
_cell.length_c   1.000
_cell.angle_alpha   90.00
_cell.angle_beta   90.00
_cell.angle_gamma   90.00
#
_symmetry.space_group_name_H-M   'P 1'
#
loop_
_entity.id
_entity.type
_entity.pdbx_description
1 polymer ?
#
loop_
_entity_poly.entity_id
_entity_poly.type
_entity_poly.pdbx_seq_one_letter_code
_entity_poly.pdbx_strand_id
1 'polypeptide(L)'
;MPVLIESIGNLERRLTFSVPEDRLESHVDERLREIARTARINGFRAGKVPAKVIEQRFGEKVRAEVLDSLLRETLDSAIRAHSLRLAGAARIDHANEGGLNFVATFEVVPDFGEIDVSKLGVVRRTAKVTDVDIDQMIENLRLQRRTWRVAEHGAQVGYLVALETWSQAGDERLPIEGVEAGSTILGSGVMFEQIERGLEGLSKGDENVLDVTFPDDWRVMQLAGKAVRVHVKVIEVSEPVLLEVNEEFIKSFGVKSGRLEDFRADIRANLERELKGALVSHLRREIGEQLIAAYAHVEMPPRLVEKEARLMLAKQIEQIRLSGRDPTVIPDDAHIGFMDAACKRVLVGLLVGEIAGRNRLRLDPMRVTETLHLIASTYEEPEEVFQMYRNDPKLMEGVQSLVMEEQVIEWIADRAQKTEQVLSFQEAIQQ
;
A
#
# COMPACT_ATOMS: atom_id res chain seq x y z
N MET A 1 39.75 -13.54 -16.26
CA MET A 1 39.79 -12.12 -15.85
C MET A 1 40.18 -12.10 -14.38
N PRO A 2 41.17 -11.30 -13.94
CA PRO A 2 41.44 -11.17 -12.51
C PRO A 2 40.26 -10.43 -11.87
N VAL A 3 39.54 -11.13 -11.01
CA VAL A 3 38.36 -10.66 -10.29
C VAL A 3 38.79 -10.67 -8.82
N LEU A 4 38.89 -9.49 -8.21
CA LEU A 4 39.26 -9.36 -6.80
C LEU A 4 38.01 -8.93 -6.02
N ILE A 5 37.52 -9.82 -5.15
CA ILE A 5 36.42 -9.50 -4.24
C ILE A 5 37.00 -9.25 -2.85
N GLU A 6 36.72 -8.07 -2.31
CA GLU A 6 37.09 -7.65 -0.98
C GLU A 6 35.84 -7.46 -0.12
N SER A 7 35.94 -7.84 1.15
CA SER A 7 34.91 -7.53 2.15
C SER A 7 35.29 -6.23 2.84
N ILE A 8 34.45 -5.20 2.74
CA ILE A 8 34.73 -3.87 3.33
C ILE A 8 33.91 -3.62 4.60
N GLY A 9 32.87 -4.43 4.82
CA GLY A 9 32.07 -4.45 6.04
C GLY A 9 31.42 -5.82 6.21
N ASN A 10 30.49 -5.94 7.16
CA ASN A 10 29.79 -7.20 7.43
C ASN A 10 29.03 -7.69 6.18
N LEU A 11 28.25 -6.79 5.57
CA LEU A 11 27.40 -7.08 4.40
C LEU A 11 27.90 -6.43 3.10
N GLU A 12 28.81 -5.47 3.17
CA GLU A 12 29.31 -4.77 1.98
C GLU A 12 30.48 -5.51 1.33
N ARG A 13 30.42 -5.64 0.01
CA ARG A 13 31.45 -6.25 -0.84
C ARG A 13 31.85 -5.27 -1.92
N ARG A 14 33.14 -5.29 -2.25
CA ARG A 14 33.72 -4.58 -3.39
C ARG A 14 34.35 -5.56 -4.35
N LEU A 15 33.94 -5.47 -5.60
CA LEU A 15 34.49 -6.23 -6.70
C LEU A 15 35.24 -5.29 -7.64
N THR A 16 36.54 -5.50 -7.78
CA THR A 16 37.36 -4.80 -8.77
C THR A 16 37.57 -5.72 -9.98
N PHE A 17 37.24 -5.23 -11.17
CA PHE A 17 37.38 -5.97 -12.41
C PHE A 17 37.73 -5.05 -13.57
N SER A 18 38.26 -5.63 -14.64
CA SER A 18 38.64 -4.90 -15.85
C SER A 18 37.95 -5.54 -17.06
N VAL A 19 37.41 -4.72 -17.96
CA VAL A 19 36.86 -5.18 -19.24
C VAL A 19 37.98 -5.10 -20.28
N PRO A 20 38.37 -6.20 -20.94
CA PRO A 20 39.36 -6.15 -22.02
C PRO A 20 38.85 -5.31 -23.19
N GLU A 21 39.68 -4.39 -23.68
CA GLU A 21 39.37 -3.52 -24.82
C GLU A 21 38.95 -4.34 -26.05
N ASP A 22 39.70 -5.40 -26.38
CA ASP A 22 39.41 -6.28 -27.51
C ASP A 22 38.00 -6.90 -27.44
N ARG A 23 37.53 -7.22 -26.22
CA ARG A 23 36.19 -7.78 -26.01
C ARG A 23 35.13 -6.71 -26.22
N LEU A 24 35.35 -5.49 -25.72
CA LEU A 24 34.45 -4.36 -25.93
C LEU A 24 34.32 -4.04 -27.43
N GLU A 25 35.44 -3.84 -28.12
CA GLU A 25 35.46 -3.52 -29.56
C GLU A 25 34.76 -4.60 -30.39
N SER A 26 35.02 -5.87 -30.09
CA SER A 26 34.39 -6.99 -30.80
C SER A 26 32.86 -6.97 -30.71
N HIS A 27 32.31 -6.68 -29.52
CA HIS A 27 30.86 -6.60 -29.32
C HIS A 27 30.26 -5.30 -29.90
N VAL A 28 30.99 -4.19 -29.86
CA VAL A 28 30.57 -2.93 -30.52
C VAL A 28 30.47 -3.14 -32.03
N ASP A 29 31.47 -3.76 -32.65
CA ASP A 29 31.47 -4.06 -34.07
C ASP A 29 30.33 -4.99 -34.48
N GLU A 30 30.02 -5.99 -33.66
CA GLU A 30 28.88 -6.89 -33.88
C GLU A 30 27.56 -6.12 -33.83
N ARG A 31 27.36 -5.29 -32.79
CA ARG A 31 26.14 -4.52 -32.60
C ARG A 31 25.93 -3.46 -33.69
N LEU A 32 27.01 -2.79 -34.13
CA LEU A 32 26.95 -1.84 -35.25
C LEU A 32 26.61 -2.54 -36.57
N ARG A 33 27.11 -3.78 -36.79
CA ARG A 33 26.73 -4.59 -37.96
C ARG A 33 25.26 -4.98 -37.97
N GLU A 34 24.68 -5.29 -36.81
CA GLU A 34 23.25 -5.55 -36.68
C GLU A 34 22.41 -4.30 -37.02
N ILE A 35 22.78 -3.15 -36.45
CA ILE A 35 22.10 -1.88 -36.69
C ILE A 35 22.22 -1.51 -38.17
N ALA A 36 23.38 -1.68 -38.81
CA ALA A 36 23.58 -1.37 -40.22
C ALA A 36 22.61 -2.13 -41.16
N ARG A 37 22.17 -3.33 -40.77
CA ARG A 37 21.22 -4.15 -41.56
C ARG A 37 19.79 -3.60 -41.51
N THR A 38 19.38 -2.97 -40.41
CA THR A 38 18.00 -2.57 -40.15
C THR A 38 17.79 -1.04 -40.14
N ALA A 39 18.86 -0.26 -39.95
CA ALA A 39 18.82 1.18 -39.82
C ALA A 39 18.32 1.86 -41.10
N ARG A 40 17.33 2.74 -40.93
CA ARG A 40 16.84 3.64 -41.97
C ARG A 40 17.48 5.02 -41.76
N ILE A 41 18.39 5.39 -42.64
CA ILE A 41 19.05 6.71 -42.62
C ILE A 41 18.65 7.46 -43.89
N ASN A 42 18.20 8.70 -43.74
CA ASN A 42 17.86 9.58 -44.86
C ASN A 42 19.04 9.64 -45.85
N GLY A 43 18.77 9.33 -47.12
CA GLY A 43 19.79 9.27 -48.18
C GLY A 43 20.38 7.87 -48.45
N PHE A 44 20.11 6.87 -47.61
CA PHE A 44 20.62 5.50 -47.80
C PHE A 44 19.50 4.45 -47.72
N ARG A 45 19.54 3.48 -48.63
CA ARG A 45 18.66 2.30 -48.56
C ARG A 45 19.07 1.43 -47.35
N ALA A 46 18.09 0.92 -46.61
CA ALA A 46 18.32 -0.01 -45.50
C ALA A 46 19.27 -1.16 -45.92
N GLY A 47 20.27 -1.45 -45.08
CA GLY A 47 21.30 -2.46 -45.35
C GLY A 47 22.44 -2.03 -46.30
N LYS A 48 22.41 -0.79 -46.83
CA LYS A 48 23.45 -0.23 -47.72
C LYS A 48 24.06 1.07 -47.17
N VAL A 49 23.88 1.35 -45.88
CA VAL A 49 24.53 2.47 -45.20
C VAL A 49 26.03 2.12 -45.00
N PRO A 50 26.97 3.00 -45.38
CA PRO A 50 28.39 2.79 -45.09
C PRO A 50 28.66 2.69 -43.57
N ALA A 51 29.57 1.79 -43.17
CA ALA A 51 29.91 1.54 -41.76
C ALA A 51 30.30 2.82 -41.01
N LYS A 52 31.11 3.69 -41.62
CA LYS A 52 31.52 4.98 -41.03
C LYS A 52 30.34 5.90 -40.67
N VAL A 53 29.27 5.88 -41.45
CA VAL A 53 28.08 6.72 -41.20
C VAL A 53 27.25 6.14 -40.04
N ILE A 54 27.20 4.82 -39.92
CA ILE A 54 26.55 4.13 -38.79
C ILE A 54 27.35 4.38 -37.51
N GLU A 55 28.66 4.23 -37.56
CA GLU A 55 29.58 4.47 -36.45
C GLU A 55 29.51 5.93 -35.96
N GLN A 56 29.54 6.92 -36.87
CA GLN A 56 29.38 8.32 -36.49
C GLN A 56 28.03 8.63 -35.81
N ARG A 57 26.95 7.95 -36.21
CA ARG A 57 25.61 8.25 -35.72
C ARG A 57 25.22 7.45 -34.48
N PHE A 58 25.70 6.23 -34.34
CA PHE A 58 25.30 5.29 -33.30
C PHE A 58 26.46 4.77 -32.44
N GLY A 59 27.71 5.01 -32.83
CA GLY A 59 28.91 4.43 -32.21
C GLY A 59 29.02 4.68 -30.71
N GLU A 60 28.94 5.93 -30.27
CA GLU A 60 29.02 6.26 -28.83
C GLU A 60 27.90 5.61 -28.01
N LYS A 61 26.66 5.68 -28.52
CA LYS A 61 25.50 5.09 -27.83
C LYS A 61 25.61 3.57 -27.74
N VAL A 62 26.01 2.92 -28.83
CA VAL A 62 26.22 1.46 -28.89
C VAL A 62 27.36 1.05 -27.98
N ARG A 63 28.47 1.79 -27.98
CA ARG A 63 29.59 1.53 -27.08
C ARG A 63 29.19 1.60 -25.61
N ALA A 64 28.41 2.60 -25.22
CA ALA A 64 27.88 2.70 -23.86
C ALA A 64 26.93 1.54 -23.50
N GLU A 65 26.01 1.16 -24.40
CA GLU A 65 25.08 0.03 -24.21
C GLU A 65 25.83 -1.30 -24.07
N VAL A 66 26.81 -1.55 -24.94
CA VAL A 66 27.64 -2.77 -24.92
C VAL A 66 28.51 -2.81 -23.67
N LEU A 67 29.11 -1.67 -23.28
CA LEU A 67 29.90 -1.59 -22.06
C LEU A 67 29.03 -1.93 -20.84
N ASP A 68 27.87 -1.29 -20.69
CA ASP A 68 26.93 -1.53 -19.58
C ASP A 68 26.46 -3.00 -19.53
N SER A 69 26.22 -3.62 -20.70
CA SER A 69 25.93 -5.05 -20.81
C SER A 69 27.08 -5.93 -20.31
N LEU A 70 28.32 -5.66 -20.75
CA LEU A 70 29.51 -6.40 -20.34
C LEU A 70 29.82 -6.24 -18.85
N LEU A 71 29.58 -5.05 -18.29
CA LEU A 71 29.71 -4.79 -16.86
C LEU A 71 28.75 -5.66 -16.05
N ARG A 72 27.47 -5.68 -16.44
CA ARG A 72 26.45 -6.55 -15.81
C ARG A 72 26.79 -8.02 -15.92
N GLU A 73 27.16 -8.50 -17.11
CA GLU A 73 27.53 -9.90 -17.33
C GLU A 73 28.74 -10.32 -16.47
N THR A 74 29.76 -9.46 -16.39
CA THR A 74 30.98 -9.72 -15.61
C THR A 74 30.66 -9.76 -14.11
N LEU A 75 29.85 -8.82 -13.63
CA LEU A 75 29.36 -8.80 -12.27
C LEU A 75 28.56 -10.06 -11.94
N ASP A 76 27.57 -10.43 -12.76
CA ASP A 76 26.73 -11.62 -12.57
C ASP A 76 27.54 -12.92 -12.58
N SER A 77 28.58 -12.98 -13.43
CA SER A 77 29.50 -14.11 -13.47
C SER A 77 30.31 -14.22 -12.17
N ALA A 78 30.86 -13.10 -11.67
CA ALA A 78 31.60 -13.07 -10.41
C ALA A 78 30.73 -13.43 -9.22
N ILE A 79 29.52 -12.89 -9.14
CA ILE A 79 28.53 -13.21 -8.09
C ILE A 79 28.23 -14.70 -8.06
N ARG A 80 27.97 -15.31 -9.21
CA ARG A 80 27.70 -16.76 -9.34
C ARG A 80 28.92 -17.60 -8.96
N ALA A 81 30.11 -17.23 -9.41
CA ALA A 81 31.35 -17.95 -9.10
C ALA A 81 31.63 -17.99 -7.59
N HIS A 82 31.25 -16.94 -6.87
CA HIS A 82 31.42 -16.84 -5.42
C HIS A 82 30.15 -17.19 -4.62
N SER A 83 29.08 -17.66 -5.28
CA SER A 83 27.79 -17.99 -4.67
C SER A 83 27.22 -16.87 -3.77
N LEU A 84 27.48 -15.62 -4.15
CA LEU A 84 26.99 -14.45 -3.42
C LEU A 84 25.54 -14.18 -3.81
N ARG A 85 24.75 -13.70 -2.85
CA ARG A 85 23.36 -13.26 -3.08
C ARG A 85 23.29 -11.78 -2.81
N LEU A 86 22.98 -10.99 -3.84
CA LEU A 86 22.91 -9.55 -3.72
C LEU A 86 21.66 -9.12 -2.96
N ALA A 87 21.84 -8.21 -2.01
CA ALA A 87 20.78 -7.45 -1.40
C ALA A 87 20.63 -6.11 -2.14
N GLY A 88 19.72 -6.07 -3.12
CA GLY A 88 19.49 -4.88 -3.95
C GLY A 88 20.44 -4.77 -5.15
N ALA A 89 20.61 -3.55 -5.66
CA ALA A 89 21.38 -3.28 -6.87
C ALA A 89 22.84 -2.95 -6.54
N ALA A 90 23.77 -3.43 -7.37
CA ALA A 90 25.17 -3.03 -7.30
C ALA A 90 25.38 -1.64 -7.88
N ARG A 91 26.26 -0.85 -7.26
CA ARG A 91 26.76 0.39 -7.82
C ARG A 91 28.09 0.12 -8.51
N ILE A 92 28.20 0.47 -9.79
CA ILE A 92 29.43 0.31 -10.57
C ILE A 92 30.00 1.70 -10.87
N ASP A 93 31.21 1.96 -10.40
CA ASP A 93 31.94 3.19 -10.66
C ASP A 93 33.24 2.87 -11.45
N HIS A 94 33.75 3.86 -12.19
CA HIS A 94 35.07 3.73 -12.82
C HIS A 94 36.16 3.76 -11.74
N ALA A 95 37.12 2.83 -11.82
CA ALA A 95 38.26 2.83 -10.92
C ALA A 95 39.20 4.01 -11.22
N ASN A 96 39.42 4.30 -12.51
CA ASN A 96 40.34 5.32 -13.01
C ASN A 96 39.72 6.05 -14.21
N GLU A 97 39.99 7.36 -14.36
CA GLU A 97 39.59 8.11 -15.56
C GLU A 97 40.27 7.55 -16.82
N GLY A 98 39.46 7.23 -17.85
CA GLY A 98 39.95 6.77 -19.16
C GLY A 98 40.35 5.29 -19.25
N GLY A 99 40.20 4.50 -18.18
CA GLY A 99 40.46 3.05 -18.19
C GLY A 99 39.21 2.19 -18.17
N LEU A 100 39.30 0.96 -18.69
CA LEU A 100 38.26 -0.08 -18.58
C LEU A 100 38.31 -0.85 -17.25
N ASN A 101 38.75 -0.18 -16.18
CA ASN A 101 38.77 -0.73 -14.82
C ASN A 101 37.56 -0.20 -14.04
N PHE A 102 36.83 -1.11 -13.40
CA PHE A 102 35.58 -0.82 -12.72
C PHE A 102 35.59 -1.39 -11.31
N VAL A 103 34.88 -0.69 -10.42
CA VAL A 103 34.65 -1.11 -9.05
C VAL A 103 33.14 -1.23 -8.86
N ALA A 104 32.67 -2.46 -8.64
CA ALA A 104 31.31 -2.73 -8.23
C ALA A 104 31.23 -2.83 -6.70
N THR A 105 30.40 -2.00 -6.08
CA THR A 105 30.11 -2.04 -4.64
C THR A 105 28.67 -2.46 -4.43
N PHE A 106 28.46 -3.54 -3.67
CA PHE A 106 27.15 -4.13 -3.45
C PHE A 106 27.05 -4.72 -2.04
N GLU A 107 25.81 -4.90 -1.58
CA GLU A 107 25.54 -5.56 -0.31
C GLU A 107 25.09 -7.01 -0.57
N VAL A 108 25.40 -7.90 0.37
CA VAL A 108 24.95 -9.28 0.34
C VAL A 108 23.78 -9.51 1.30
N VAL A 109 22.91 -10.47 0.96
CA VAL A 109 21.88 -10.96 1.87
C VAL A 109 22.55 -11.50 3.13
N PRO A 110 22.12 -11.08 4.33
CA PRO A 110 22.66 -11.58 5.60
C PRO A 110 22.54 -13.11 5.71
N ASP A 111 23.43 -13.72 6.49
CA ASP A 111 23.23 -15.10 6.90
C ASP A 111 22.24 -15.13 8.07
N PHE A 112 21.07 -15.72 7.82
CA PHE A 112 20.02 -15.91 8.81
C PHE A 112 20.24 -17.15 9.68
N GLY A 113 21.32 -17.91 9.49
CA GLY A 113 21.57 -19.16 10.21
C GLY A 113 20.50 -20.20 9.89
N GLU A 114 20.14 -21.05 10.85
CA GLU A 114 19.04 -22.01 10.71
C GLU A 114 17.69 -21.33 10.93
N ILE A 115 16.80 -21.42 9.93
CA ILE A 115 15.45 -20.84 10.02
C ILE A 115 14.46 -21.93 10.40
N ASP A 116 14.14 -22.00 11.69
CA ASP A 116 13.15 -22.94 12.22
C ASP A 116 11.82 -22.25 12.51
N VAL A 117 10.93 -22.28 11.50
CA VAL A 117 9.60 -21.67 11.61
C VAL A 117 8.69 -22.37 12.61
N SER A 118 9.01 -23.60 13.02
CA SER A 118 8.19 -24.37 13.97
C SER A 118 8.25 -23.84 15.40
N LYS A 119 9.21 -22.95 15.69
CA LYS A 119 9.34 -22.26 16.98
C LYS A 119 8.56 -20.95 17.05
N LEU A 120 8.04 -20.46 15.93
CA LEU A 120 7.25 -19.23 15.91
C LEU A 120 5.88 -19.48 16.53
N GLY A 121 5.49 -18.69 17.53
CA GLY A 121 4.15 -18.70 18.10
C GLY A 121 3.24 -17.80 17.27
N VAL A 122 2.38 -18.37 16.44
CA VAL A 122 1.54 -17.61 15.50
C VAL A 122 0.07 -17.68 15.93
N VAL A 123 -0.54 -16.52 16.17
CA VAL A 123 -1.99 -16.43 16.40
C VAL A 123 -2.73 -16.38 15.06
N ARG A 124 -3.39 -17.48 14.67
CA ARG A 124 -4.23 -17.54 13.48
C ARG A 124 -5.64 -17.08 13.82
N ARG A 125 -5.97 -15.86 13.40
CA ARG A 125 -7.34 -15.32 13.50
C ARG A 125 -8.24 -15.97 12.46
N THR A 126 -9.46 -16.29 12.86
CA THR A 126 -10.51 -16.85 11.98
C THR A 126 -11.82 -16.14 12.25
N ALA A 127 -12.63 -15.96 11.21
CA ALA A 127 -13.96 -15.40 11.30
C ALA A 127 -14.82 -15.99 10.17
N LYS A 128 -16.14 -15.83 10.27
CA LYS A 128 -17.10 -16.24 9.24
C LYS A 128 -18.14 -15.15 9.07
N VAL A 129 -18.62 -14.98 7.85
CA VAL A 129 -19.78 -14.13 7.55
C VAL A 129 -21.04 -14.86 8.00
N THR A 130 -21.78 -14.23 8.90
CA THR A 130 -23.06 -14.71 9.42
C THR A 130 -24.23 -14.03 8.71
N ASP A 131 -25.43 -14.57 8.84
CA ASP A 131 -26.63 -13.90 8.31
C ASP A 131 -26.90 -12.55 8.97
N VAL A 132 -26.48 -12.40 10.24
CA VAL A 132 -26.57 -11.12 10.97
C VAL A 132 -25.70 -10.05 10.31
N ASP A 133 -24.50 -10.40 9.85
CA ASP A 133 -23.61 -9.45 9.16
C ASP A 133 -24.21 -9.00 7.82
N ILE A 134 -24.90 -9.91 7.11
CA ILE A 134 -25.62 -9.61 5.87
C ILE A 134 -26.79 -8.67 6.15
N ASP A 135 -27.59 -8.96 7.19
CA ASP A 135 -28.73 -8.13 7.57
C ASP A 135 -28.27 -6.72 7.98
N GLN A 136 -27.18 -6.62 8.74
CA GLN A 136 -26.56 -5.34 9.11
C GLN A 136 -26.06 -4.57 7.88
N MET A 137 -25.43 -5.25 6.92
CA MET A 137 -24.98 -4.61 5.68
C MET A 137 -26.18 -4.08 4.87
N ILE A 138 -27.25 -4.87 4.74
CA ILE A 138 -28.49 -4.41 4.08
C ILE A 138 -29.05 -3.18 4.77
N GLU A 139 -29.09 -3.17 6.11
CA GLU A 139 -29.56 -2.03 6.87
C GLU A 139 -28.68 -0.79 6.65
N ASN A 140 -27.36 -0.95 6.61
CA ASN A 140 -26.43 0.12 6.28
C ASN A 140 -26.67 0.68 4.87
N LEU A 141 -26.93 -0.19 3.88
CA LEU A 141 -27.26 0.24 2.51
C LEU A 141 -28.60 1.00 2.46
N ARG A 142 -29.59 0.60 3.26
CA ARG A 142 -30.87 1.34 3.39
C ARG A 142 -30.65 2.69 4.04
N LEU A 143 -29.85 2.75 5.09
CA LEU A 143 -29.48 4.00 5.76
C LEU A 143 -28.75 4.95 4.80
N GLN A 144 -27.85 4.45 3.95
CA GLN A 144 -27.14 5.28 2.98
C GLN A 144 -28.07 5.92 1.94
N ARG A 145 -29.16 5.25 1.56
CA ARG A 145 -30.16 5.76 0.60
C ARG A 145 -31.44 6.31 1.25
N ARG A 146 -31.42 6.54 2.56
CA ARG A 146 -32.58 7.08 3.28
C ARG A 146 -32.94 8.46 2.75
N THR A 147 -34.24 8.75 2.74
CA THR A 147 -34.73 10.10 2.59
C THR A 147 -35.14 10.63 3.96
N TRP A 148 -35.43 11.93 4.05
CA TRP A 148 -35.80 12.59 5.29
C TRP A 148 -37.21 13.14 5.15
N ARG A 149 -38.01 12.98 6.20
CA ARG A 149 -39.32 13.61 6.31
C ARG A 149 -39.40 14.35 7.64
N VAL A 150 -40.09 15.48 7.66
CA VAL A 150 -40.32 16.24 8.90
C VAL A 150 -40.96 15.33 9.94
N ALA A 151 -40.35 15.26 11.12
CA ALA A 151 -40.83 14.46 12.24
C ALA A 151 -41.96 15.19 12.97
N GLU A 152 -42.97 14.43 13.43
CA GLU A 152 -44.04 14.95 14.29
C GLU A 152 -43.68 14.91 15.79
N HIS A 153 -42.55 14.30 16.12
CA HIS A 153 -42.07 14.10 17.49
C HIS A 153 -40.69 14.74 17.69
N GLY A 154 -40.28 14.86 18.95
CA GLY A 154 -38.94 15.33 19.31
C GLY A 154 -37.83 14.46 18.72
N ALA A 155 -36.63 15.03 18.62
CA ALA A 155 -35.49 14.38 17.99
C ALA A 155 -35.07 13.10 18.72
N GLN A 156 -34.70 12.07 17.95
CA GLN A 156 -34.24 10.77 18.47
C GLN A 156 -32.93 10.38 17.79
N VAL A 157 -32.22 9.42 18.37
CA VAL A 157 -31.04 8.81 17.74
C VAL A 157 -31.38 8.34 16.32
N GLY A 158 -30.57 8.75 15.34
CA GLY A 158 -30.78 8.49 13.92
C GLY A 158 -31.56 9.57 13.16
N TYR A 159 -32.13 10.58 13.85
CA TYR A 159 -32.87 11.67 13.21
C TYR A 159 -31.92 12.77 12.73
N LEU A 160 -32.26 13.43 11.64
CA LEU A 160 -31.56 14.61 11.14
C LEU A 160 -32.13 15.84 11.84
N VAL A 161 -31.27 16.56 12.55
CA VAL A 161 -31.62 17.78 13.27
C VAL A 161 -30.92 18.94 12.60
N ALA A 162 -31.70 19.83 11.98
CA ALA A 162 -31.22 21.13 11.54
C ALA A 162 -31.29 22.09 12.72
N LEU A 163 -30.19 22.76 13.01
CA LEU A 163 -30.06 23.56 14.22
C LEU A 163 -29.14 24.77 14.01
N GLU A 164 -29.37 25.77 14.84
CA GLU A 164 -28.51 26.94 14.99
C GLU A 164 -27.79 26.83 16.33
N THR A 165 -26.48 27.08 16.34
CA THR A 165 -25.68 27.11 17.57
C THR A 165 -24.91 28.40 17.74
N TRP A 166 -24.67 28.76 18.98
CA TRP A 166 -23.59 29.66 19.35
C TRP A 166 -23.07 29.27 20.73
N SER A 167 -21.81 29.57 20.98
CA SER A 167 -21.06 29.14 22.16
C SER A 167 -20.56 30.35 22.93
N GLN A 168 -20.58 30.25 24.26
CA GLN A 168 -20.04 31.24 25.19
C GLN A 168 -19.01 30.59 26.11
N ALA A 169 -17.74 30.98 25.98
CA ALA A 169 -16.63 30.51 26.80
C ALA A 169 -16.12 31.67 27.67
N GLY A 170 -16.66 31.80 28.90
CA GLY A 170 -16.40 32.98 29.73
C GLY A 170 -16.95 34.25 29.07
N ASP A 171 -16.08 35.22 28.77
CA ASP A 171 -16.43 36.47 28.08
C ASP A 171 -16.36 36.36 26.55
N GLU A 172 -15.82 35.26 26.01
CA GLU A 172 -15.67 35.04 24.56
C GLU A 172 -16.91 34.37 23.98
N ARG A 173 -17.49 34.97 22.93
CA ARG A 173 -18.63 34.42 22.16
C ARG A 173 -18.17 33.93 20.78
N LEU A 174 -18.67 32.77 20.37
CA LEU A 174 -18.41 32.15 19.07
C LEU A 174 -19.72 31.69 18.40
N PRO A 175 -20.03 32.14 17.17
CA PRO A 175 -19.36 33.22 16.44
C PRO A 175 -19.52 34.57 17.18
N ILE A 176 -18.63 35.53 16.90
CA ILE A 176 -18.63 36.87 17.55
C ILE A 176 -20.00 37.55 17.42
N GLU A 177 -20.65 37.36 16.28
CA GLU A 177 -22.01 37.81 15.99
C GLU A 177 -22.77 36.71 15.23
N GLY A 178 -24.08 36.63 15.43
CA GLY A 178 -24.95 35.66 14.78
C GLY A 178 -24.92 34.27 15.43
N VAL A 179 -25.20 33.26 14.60
CA VAL A 179 -25.29 31.84 14.93
C VAL A 179 -24.69 31.00 13.80
N GLU A 180 -24.18 29.82 14.12
CA GLU A 180 -23.78 28.80 13.15
C GLU A 180 -24.96 27.87 12.86
N ALA A 181 -25.45 27.90 11.63
CA ALA A 181 -26.47 26.96 11.16
C ALA A 181 -25.82 25.69 10.60
N GLY A 182 -26.33 24.53 11.00
CA GLY A 182 -25.85 23.25 10.55
C GLY A 182 -26.92 22.17 10.67
N SER A 183 -26.55 20.95 10.30
CA SER A 183 -27.38 19.78 10.55
C SER A 183 -26.51 18.62 11.02
N THR A 184 -27.03 17.81 11.93
CA THR A 184 -26.38 16.60 12.41
C THR A 184 -27.38 15.47 12.48
N ILE A 185 -26.88 14.24 12.34
CA ILE A 185 -27.67 13.05 12.64
C ILE A 185 -27.36 12.69 14.09
N LEU A 186 -28.38 12.64 14.94
CA LEU A 186 -28.16 12.30 16.35
C LEU A 186 -27.58 10.89 16.49
N GLY A 187 -26.53 10.73 17.29
CA GLY A 187 -25.79 9.48 17.46
C GLY A 187 -24.75 9.22 16.37
N SER A 188 -24.51 10.15 15.44
CA SER A 188 -23.46 10.00 14.42
C SER A 188 -22.05 10.28 14.96
N GLY A 189 -21.94 10.98 16.10
CA GLY A 189 -20.65 11.38 16.69
C GLY A 189 -19.93 12.47 15.89
N VAL A 190 -20.58 13.07 14.89
CA VAL A 190 -20.04 14.22 14.15
C VAL A 190 -20.05 15.47 15.03
N MET A 191 -21.12 15.64 15.81
CA MET A 191 -21.21 16.67 16.83
C MET A 191 -20.73 16.10 18.17
N PHE A 192 -20.22 16.97 19.05
CA PHE A 192 -19.70 16.52 20.33
C PHE A 192 -20.81 15.82 21.13
N GLU A 193 -20.49 14.66 21.72
CA GLU A 193 -21.49 13.75 22.30
C GLU A 193 -22.41 14.42 23.33
N GLN A 194 -21.86 15.31 24.16
CA GLN A 194 -22.66 16.06 25.15
C GLN A 194 -23.70 16.98 24.50
N ILE A 195 -23.40 17.53 23.32
CA ILE A 195 -24.33 18.36 22.56
C ILE A 195 -25.42 17.49 21.93
N GLU A 196 -25.06 16.34 21.32
CA GLU A 196 -26.04 15.43 20.72
C GLU A 196 -27.05 14.92 21.76
N ARG A 197 -26.59 14.52 22.95
CA ARG A 197 -27.48 14.11 24.05
C ARG A 197 -28.43 15.22 24.50
N GLY A 198 -27.98 16.47 24.45
CA GLY A 198 -28.80 17.64 24.82
C GLY A 198 -29.88 18.02 23.79
N LEU A 199 -29.80 17.44 22.59
CA LEU A 199 -30.79 17.62 21.52
C LEU A 199 -31.87 16.52 21.52
N GLU A 200 -31.63 15.38 22.19
CA GLU A 200 -32.60 14.30 22.28
C GLU A 200 -33.90 14.78 22.95
N GLY A 201 -35.03 14.48 22.31
CA GLY A 201 -36.37 14.88 22.74
C GLY A 201 -36.79 16.30 22.35
N LEU A 202 -35.88 17.15 21.86
CA LEU A 202 -36.23 18.51 21.43
C LEU A 202 -37.03 18.52 20.13
N SER A 203 -38.05 19.37 20.06
CA SER A 203 -38.91 19.58 18.90
C SER A 203 -38.52 20.81 18.10
N LYS A 204 -39.11 20.97 16.90
CA LYS A 204 -38.92 22.16 16.07
C LYS A 204 -39.26 23.43 16.83
N GLY A 205 -38.32 24.37 16.87
CA GLY A 205 -38.44 25.66 17.54
C GLY A 205 -37.92 25.67 18.98
N ASP A 206 -37.60 24.50 19.55
CA ASP A 206 -37.09 24.43 20.92
C ASP A 206 -35.67 25.00 21.00
N GLU A 207 -35.40 25.71 22.08
CA GLU A 207 -34.10 26.27 22.42
C GLU A 207 -33.60 25.62 23.72
N ASN A 208 -32.33 25.26 23.77
CA ASN A 208 -31.70 24.68 24.95
C ASN A 208 -30.30 25.27 25.17
N VAL A 209 -29.82 25.26 26.41
CA VAL A 209 -28.49 25.73 26.78
C VAL A 209 -27.77 24.59 27.48
N LEU A 210 -26.63 24.19 26.92
CA LEU A 210 -25.86 23.04 27.36
C LEU A 210 -24.52 23.51 27.92
N ASP A 211 -24.21 23.12 29.16
CA ASP A 211 -22.89 23.30 29.75
C ASP A 211 -21.98 22.14 29.31
N VAL A 212 -21.02 22.45 28.44
CA VAL A 212 -20.15 21.48 27.76
C VAL A 212 -18.69 21.76 28.10
N THR A 213 -17.92 20.72 28.41
CA THR A 213 -16.46 20.85 28.59
C THR A 213 -15.76 20.17 27.43
N PHE A 214 -15.03 20.95 26.62
CA PHE A 214 -14.29 20.42 25.48
C PHE A 214 -12.92 19.87 25.93
N PRO A 215 -12.39 18.83 25.25
CA PRO A 215 -11.07 18.30 25.55
C PRO A 215 -9.94 19.29 25.15
N ASP A 216 -8.75 19.08 25.70
CA ASP A 216 -7.58 19.95 25.45
C ASP A 216 -7.10 19.93 24.00
N ASP A 217 -7.37 18.85 23.26
CA ASP A 217 -7.00 18.64 21.86
C ASP A 217 -8.12 18.99 20.88
N TRP A 218 -9.10 19.79 21.31
CA TRP A 218 -10.24 20.13 20.46
C TRP A 218 -9.84 20.94 19.22
N ARG A 219 -10.46 20.59 18.08
CA ARG A 219 -10.24 21.21 16.76
C ARG A 219 -10.39 22.73 16.71
N VAL A 220 -11.19 23.32 17.61
CA VAL A 220 -11.33 24.77 17.74
C VAL A 220 -10.54 25.22 18.96
N MET A 221 -9.35 25.79 18.74
CA MET A 221 -8.41 26.17 19.81
C MET A 221 -9.03 27.11 20.86
N GLN A 222 -9.99 27.94 20.46
CA GLN A 222 -10.66 28.88 21.36
C GLN A 222 -11.55 28.19 22.40
N LEU A 223 -12.02 26.96 22.10
CA LEU A 223 -12.89 26.16 22.95
C LEU A 223 -12.14 25.05 23.69
N ALA A 224 -10.94 24.67 23.22
CA ALA A 224 -10.14 23.59 23.78
C ALA A 224 -9.86 23.77 25.29
N GLY A 225 -10.14 22.73 26.08
CA GLY A 225 -9.94 22.70 27.54
C GLY A 225 -10.86 23.64 28.35
N LYS A 226 -11.83 24.32 27.72
CA LYS A 226 -12.72 25.28 28.40
C LYS A 226 -14.10 24.66 28.67
N ALA A 227 -14.73 25.14 29.75
CA ALA A 227 -16.16 24.98 29.98
C ALA A 227 -16.93 26.06 29.21
N VAL A 228 -17.89 25.64 28.40
CA VAL A 228 -18.55 26.47 27.39
C VAL A 228 -20.06 26.26 27.47
N ARG A 229 -20.82 27.34 27.49
CA ARG A 229 -22.28 27.31 27.32
C ARG A 229 -22.61 27.30 25.84
N VAL A 230 -23.11 26.17 25.35
CA VAL A 230 -23.55 26.00 23.98
C VAL A 230 -25.05 26.21 23.94
N HIS A 231 -25.46 27.29 23.29
CA HIS A 231 -26.85 27.56 22.99
C HIS A 231 -27.21 26.85 21.70
N VAL A 232 -28.26 26.05 21.73
CA VAL A 232 -28.77 25.31 20.59
C VAL A 232 -30.22 25.68 20.34
N LYS A 233 -30.57 25.84 19.08
CA LYS A 233 -31.94 26.06 18.62
C LYS A 233 -32.26 25.06 17.53
N VAL A 234 -33.31 24.28 17.72
CA VAL A 234 -33.77 23.32 16.73
C VAL A 234 -34.61 24.03 15.67
N ILE A 235 -34.12 24.04 14.44
CA ILE A 235 -34.81 24.62 13.28
C ILE A 235 -35.77 23.61 12.66
N GLU A 236 -35.35 22.36 12.56
CA GLU A 236 -36.17 21.28 12.06
C GLU A 236 -35.67 19.93 12.56
N VAL A 237 -36.61 19.04 12.85
CA VAL A 237 -36.34 17.63 13.12
C VAL A 237 -36.92 16.83 11.96
N SER A 238 -36.09 16.00 11.34
CA SER A 238 -36.50 15.08 10.29
C SER A 238 -36.18 13.64 10.66
N GLU A 239 -37.16 12.76 10.53
CA GLU A 239 -37.02 11.33 10.74
C GLU A 239 -36.54 10.64 9.45
N PRO A 240 -35.73 9.57 9.58
CA PRO A 240 -35.25 8.82 8.42
C PRO A 240 -36.38 7.98 7.83
N VAL A 241 -36.61 8.13 6.52
CA VAL A 241 -37.48 7.26 5.74
C VAL A 241 -36.60 6.27 5.00
N LEU A 242 -36.58 5.04 5.51
CA LEU A 242 -35.81 3.95 4.92
C LEU A 242 -36.58 3.35 3.74
N LEU A 243 -35.89 3.14 2.63
CA LEU A 243 -36.45 2.41 1.50
C LEU A 243 -36.75 0.97 1.90
N GLU A 244 -37.85 0.43 1.41
CA GLU A 244 -38.11 -1.01 1.49
C GLU A 244 -37.13 -1.77 0.58
N VAL A 245 -36.72 -2.96 1.00
CA VAL A 245 -35.83 -3.82 0.21
C VAL A 245 -36.64 -4.55 -0.85
N ASN A 246 -37.15 -3.79 -1.82
CA ASN A 246 -37.96 -4.26 -2.93
C ASN A 246 -37.11 -4.43 -4.21
N GLU A 247 -37.76 -4.85 -5.30
CA GLU A 247 -37.10 -5.11 -6.59
C GLU A 247 -36.33 -3.88 -7.12
N GLU A 248 -36.89 -2.68 -6.95
CA GLU A 248 -36.27 -1.43 -7.40
C GLU A 248 -35.03 -1.09 -6.57
N PHE A 249 -35.11 -1.23 -5.24
CA PHE A 249 -33.96 -1.05 -4.35
C PHE A 249 -32.83 -2.00 -4.73
N ILE A 250 -33.14 -3.29 -4.90
CA ILE A 250 -32.15 -4.32 -5.25
C ILE A 250 -31.50 -4.05 -6.61
N LYS A 251 -32.29 -3.72 -7.63
CA LYS A 251 -31.76 -3.36 -8.97
C LYS A 251 -30.87 -2.13 -8.93
N SER A 252 -31.11 -1.19 -8.01
CA SER A 252 -30.31 0.02 -7.86
C SER A 252 -28.87 -0.23 -7.39
N PHE A 253 -28.57 -1.44 -6.89
CA PHE A 253 -27.23 -1.91 -6.54
C PHE A 253 -26.61 -2.85 -7.60
N GLY A 254 -27.21 -2.94 -8.78
CA GLY A 254 -26.66 -3.71 -9.91
C GLY A 254 -27.14 -5.16 -10.00
N VAL A 255 -27.98 -5.62 -9.08
CA VAL A 255 -28.54 -6.98 -9.09
C VAL A 255 -29.73 -7.03 -10.04
N LYS A 256 -29.46 -7.43 -11.30
CA LYS A 256 -30.43 -7.38 -12.41
C LYS A 256 -31.73 -8.16 -12.15
N SER A 257 -31.63 -9.25 -11.39
CA SER A 257 -32.79 -10.11 -11.08
C SER A 257 -33.79 -9.43 -10.15
N GLY A 258 -33.36 -8.45 -9.33
CA GLY A 258 -34.22 -7.79 -8.35
C GLY A 258 -34.68 -8.71 -7.20
N ARG A 259 -34.13 -9.93 -7.09
CA ARG A 259 -34.53 -10.90 -6.06
C ARG A 259 -33.71 -10.73 -4.79
N LEU A 260 -34.36 -10.79 -3.63
CA LEU A 260 -33.70 -10.68 -2.33
C LEU A 260 -32.64 -11.77 -2.12
N GLU A 261 -32.90 -13.00 -2.58
CA GLU A 261 -31.93 -14.10 -2.47
C GLU A 261 -30.62 -13.80 -3.21
N ASP A 262 -30.71 -13.30 -4.44
CA ASP A 262 -29.53 -12.93 -5.23
C ASP A 262 -28.80 -11.74 -4.60
N PHE A 263 -29.54 -10.75 -4.09
CA PHE A 263 -28.96 -9.61 -3.39
C PHE A 263 -28.19 -10.02 -2.13
N ARG A 264 -28.75 -10.93 -1.33
CA ARG A 264 -28.08 -11.49 -0.15
C ARG A 264 -26.85 -12.30 -0.54
N ALA A 265 -26.90 -13.06 -1.62
CA ALA A 265 -25.77 -13.84 -2.12
C ALA A 265 -24.62 -12.93 -2.58
N ASP A 266 -24.92 -11.86 -3.31
CA ASP A 266 -23.92 -10.89 -3.76
C ASP A 266 -23.28 -10.15 -2.58
N ILE A 267 -24.09 -9.73 -1.59
CA ILE A 267 -23.57 -9.13 -0.35
C ILE A 267 -22.66 -10.12 0.38
N ARG A 268 -23.10 -11.36 0.56
CA ARG A 268 -22.30 -12.41 1.22
C ARG A 268 -20.95 -12.59 0.52
N ALA A 269 -20.95 -12.72 -0.81
CA ALA A 269 -19.72 -12.86 -1.58
C ALA A 269 -18.78 -11.66 -1.40
N ASN A 270 -19.32 -10.44 -1.33
CA ASN A 270 -18.52 -9.25 -1.07
C ASN A 270 -17.93 -9.26 0.35
N LEU A 271 -18.73 -9.54 1.38
CA LEU A 271 -18.28 -9.63 2.77
C LEU A 271 -17.23 -10.74 2.95
N GLU A 272 -17.40 -11.89 2.30
CA GLU A 272 -16.44 -13.00 2.35
C GLU A 272 -15.10 -12.62 1.70
N ARG A 273 -15.14 -11.86 0.60
CA ARG A 273 -13.94 -11.32 -0.05
C ARG A 273 -13.20 -10.32 0.83
N GLU A 274 -13.92 -9.39 1.45
CA GLU A 274 -13.36 -8.43 2.40
C GLU A 274 -12.75 -9.14 3.62
N LEU A 275 -13.48 -10.11 4.18
CA LEU A 275 -13.02 -10.91 5.30
C LEU A 275 -11.76 -11.70 4.97
N LYS A 276 -11.70 -12.34 3.79
CA LYS A 276 -10.50 -13.05 3.33
C LYS A 276 -9.30 -12.11 3.30
N GLY A 277 -9.45 -10.92 2.72
CA GLY A 277 -8.38 -9.91 2.66
C GLY A 277 -7.92 -9.44 4.03
N ALA A 278 -8.86 -9.20 4.96
CA ALA A 278 -8.55 -8.81 6.33
C ALA A 278 -7.80 -9.92 7.09
N LEU A 279 -8.25 -11.18 7.00
CA LEU A 279 -7.59 -12.31 7.65
C LEU A 279 -6.17 -12.56 7.11
N VAL A 280 -5.96 -12.42 5.79
CA VAL A 280 -4.62 -12.51 5.18
C VAL A 280 -3.72 -11.38 5.71
N SER A 281 -4.25 -10.16 5.82
CA SER A 281 -3.52 -9.02 6.35
C SER A 281 -3.14 -9.19 7.82
N HIS A 282 -4.06 -9.72 8.65
CA HIS A 282 -3.78 -10.07 10.05
C HIS A 282 -2.68 -11.14 10.15
N LEU A 283 -2.78 -12.20 9.35
CA LEU A 283 -1.78 -13.28 9.35
C LEU A 283 -0.40 -12.78 8.91
N ARG A 284 -0.34 -11.94 7.87
CA ARG A 284 0.90 -11.32 7.40
C ARG A 284 1.56 -10.47 8.49
N ARG A 285 0.76 -9.67 9.19
CA ARG A 285 1.23 -8.83 10.30
C ARG A 285 1.77 -9.67 11.46
N GLU A 286 0.99 -10.67 11.89
CA GLU A 286 1.37 -11.59 12.96
C GLU A 286 2.70 -12.29 12.63
N ILE A 287 2.82 -12.90 11.45
CA ILE A 287 4.06 -13.59 11.04
C ILE A 287 5.22 -12.58 10.94
N GLY A 288 4.97 -11.40 10.38
CA GLY A 288 5.98 -10.34 10.30
C GLY A 288 6.52 -9.97 11.69
N GLU A 289 5.64 -9.77 12.67
CA GLU A 289 6.00 -9.46 14.06
C GLU A 289 6.81 -10.59 14.70
N GLN A 290 6.40 -11.86 14.51
CA GLN A 290 7.14 -13.02 15.04
C GLN A 290 8.52 -13.15 14.39
N LEU A 291 8.64 -12.92 13.07
CA LEU A 291 9.92 -12.92 12.37
C LEU A 291 10.83 -11.78 12.83
N ILE A 292 10.28 -10.57 13.00
CA ILE A 292 11.02 -9.42 13.53
C ILE A 292 11.56 -9.73 14.92
N ALA A 293 10.71 -10.26 15.81
CA ALA A 293 11.12 -10.59 17.18
C ALA A 293 12.22 -11.67 17.21
N ALA A 294 12.10 -12.71 16.38
CA ALA A 294 13.06 -13.82 16.34
C ALA A 294 14.42 -13.41 15.74
N TYR A 295 14.44 -12.49 14.78
CA TYR A 295 15.64 -12.12 14.02
C TYR A 295 16.10 -10.67 14.23
N ALA A 296 15.64 -10.00 15.29
CA ALA A 296 16.02 -8.62 15.62
C ALA A 296 17.54 -8.42 15.81
N HIS A 297 18.29 -9.50 16.06
CA HIS A 297 19.74 -9.51 16.22
C HIS A 297 20.52 -9.51 14.89
N VAL A 298 19.85 -9.75 13.75
CA VAL A 298 20.47 -9.82 12.43
C VAL A 298 20.64 -8.41 11.86
N GLU A 299 21.87 -8.06 11.50
CA GLU A 299 22.18 -6.79 10.85
C GLU A 299 21.59 -6.75 9.43
N MET A 300 20.87 -5.68 9.09
CA MET A 300 20.29 -5.50 7.76
C MET A 300 21.21 -4.69 6.83
N PRO A 301 21.18 -4.96 5.51
CA PRO A 301 21.96 -4.20 4.53
C PRO A 301 21.57 -2.71 4.53
N PRO A 302 22.47 -1.77 4.94
CA PRO A 302 22.08 -0.39 5.21
C PRO A 302 21.56 0.35 3.97
N ARG A 303 22.10 0.11 2.77
CA ARG A 303 21.59 0.75 1.54
C ARG A 303 20.20 0.25 1.19
N LEU A 304 19.92 -1.03 1.42
CA LEU A 304 18.59 -1.59 1.22
C LEU A 304 17.57 -0.98 2.21
N VAL A 305 17.97 -0.82 3.48
CA VAL A 305 17.16 -0.15 4.51
C VAL A 305 16.89 1.31 4.14
N GLU A 306 17.92 2.06 3.73
CA GLU A 306 17.75 3.46 3.33
C GLU A 306 16.82 3.60 2.12
N LYS A 307 16.97 2.71 1.12
CA LYS A 307 16.07 2.68 -0.04
C LYS A 307 14.63 2.45 0.38
N GLU A 308 14.37 1.49 1.26
CA GLU A 308 13.02 1.22 1.76
C GLU A 308 12.47 2.40 2.58
N ALA A 309 13.30 3.05 3.41
CA ALA A 309 12.91 4.24 4.17
C ALA A 309 12.50 5.40 3.24
N ARG A 310 13.23 5.62 2.15
CA ARG A 310 12.89 6.62 1.13
C ARG A 310 11.59 6.27 0.39
N LEU A 311 11.33 4.99 0.11
CA LEU A 311 10.07 4.54 -0.48
C LEU A 311 8.88 4.76 0.46
N MET A 312 9.05 4.49 1.76
CA MET A 312 8.04 4.76 2.78
C MET A 312 7.72 6.26 2.88
N LEU A 313 8.75 7.10 2.92
CA LEU A 313 8.61 8.55 2.90
C LEU A 313 7.85 9.03 1.65
N ALA A 314 8.24 8.54 0.47
CA ALA A 314 7.58 8.88 -0.80
C ALA A 314 6.09 8.51 -0.78
N LYS A 315 5.75 7.33 -0.24
CA LYS A 315 4.35 6.90 -0.08
C LYS A 315 3.57 7.81 0.87
N GLN A 316 4.17 8.22 2.00
CA GLN A 316 3.53 9.14 2.93
C GLN A 316 3.29 10.52 2.30
N ILE A 317 4.26 11.04 1.54
CA ILE A 317 4.10 12.30 0.81
C ILE A 317 2.95 12.20 -0.19
N GLU A 318 2.86 11.09 -0.93
CA GLU A 318 1.78 10.88 -1.88
C GLU A 318 0.41 10.85 -1.20
N GLN A 319 0.29 10.20 -0.04
CA GLN A 319 -0.94 10.21 0.74
C GLN A 319 -1.33 11.63 1.23
N ILE A 320 -0.34 12.43 1.63
CA ILE A 320 -0.56 13.83 2.03
C ILE A 320 -1.07 14.65 0.83
N ARG A 321 -0.48 14.45 -0.36
CA ARG A 321 -0.92 15.09 -1.61
C ARG A 321 -2.34 14.73 -2.00
N LEU A 322 -2.69 13.45 -1.93
CA LEU A 322 -4.05 12.98 -2.18
C LEU A 322 -5.07 13.58 -1.20
N SER A 323 -4.62 13.97 -0.01
CA SER A 323 -5.44 14.65 1.01
C SER A 323 -5.54 16.17 0.80
N GLY A 324 -5.06 16.69 -0.34
CA GLY A 324 -5.15 18.12 -0.70
C GLY A 324 -4.12 19.02 0.00
N ARG A 325 -3.10 18.44 0.64
CA ARG A 325 -1.98 19.16 1.26
C ARG A 325 -0.73 18.89 0.44
N ASP A 326 0.03 19.93 0.06
CA ASP A 326 1.33 19.73 -0.58
C ASP A 326 2.44 20.18 0.38
N PRO A 327 3.32 19.27 0.85
CA PRO A 327 4.45 19.66 1.66
C PRO A 327 5.43 20.47 0.80
N THR A 328 5.53 21.77 1.06
CA THR A 328 6.34 22.72 0.28
C THR A 328 7.84 22.51 0.40
N VAL A 329 8.32 21.90 1.50
CA VAL A 329 9.72 21.51 1.70
C VAL A 329 9.79 20.17 2.42
N ILE A 330 10.37 19.16 1.78
CA ILE A 330 10.70 17.88 2.41
C ILE A 330 12.21 17.90 2.66
N PRO A 331 12.67 17.85 3.92
CA PRO A 331 14.08 17.73 4.24
C PRO A 331 14.69 16.45 3.63
N ASP A 332 15.94 16.53 3.13
CA ASP A 332 16.62 15.37 2.53
C ASP A 332 16.79 14.20 3.51
N ASP A 333 16.87 14.52 4.80
CA ASP A 333 17.00 13.60 5.93
C ASP A 333 15.65 13.13 6.51
N ALA A 334 14.52 13.52 5.92
CA ALA A 334 13.19 13.10 6.37
C ALA A 334 12.98 11.57 6.36
N HIS A 335 13.77 10.85 5.56
CA HIS A 335 13.76 9.39 5.50
C HIS A 335 14.30 8.74 6.79
N ILE A 336 15.11 9.46 7.59
CA ILE A 336 15.69 8.94 8.84
C ILE A 336 14.59 8.49 9.82
N GLY A 337 13.46 9.20 9.88
CA GLY A 337 12.32 8.83 10.72
C GLY A 337 11.69 7.47 10.37
N PHE A 338 11.96 6.94 9.18
CA PHE A 338 11.43 5.64 8.72
C PHE A 338 12.45 4.51 8.84
N MET A 339 13.68 4.76 9.27
CA MET A 339 14.76 3.77 9.23
C MET A 339 14.45 2.51 10.05
N ASP A 340 13.83 2.64 11.23
CA ASP A 340 13.44 1.48 12.05
C ASP A 340 12.36 0.63 11.38
N ALA A 341 11.30 1.26 10.87
CA ALA A 341 10.24 0.59 10.14
C ALA A 341 10.75 -0.06 8.84
N ALA A 342 11.64 0.63 8.13
CA ALA A 342 12.28 0.14 6.93
C ALA A 342 13.18 -1.07 7.23
N CYS A 343 13.95 -1.03 8.32
CA CYS A 343 14.78 -2.15 8.77
C CYS A 343 13.92 -3.40 9.01
N LYS A 344 12.81 -3.26 9.75
CA LYS A 344 11.85 -4.34 10.00
C LYS A 344 11.25 -4.89 8.71
N ARG A 345 10.88 -4.03 7.76
CA ARG A 345 10.30 -4.46 6.48
C ARG A 345 11.31 -5.17 5.58
N VAL A 346 12.56 -4.68 5.54
CA VAL A 346 13.66 -5.34 4.83
C VAL A 346 13.96 -6.70 5.46
N LEU A 347 13.98 -6.80 6.78
CA LEU A 347 14.16 -8.06 7.50
C LEU A 347 13.12 -9.10 7.11
N VAL A 348 11.83 -8.73 7.18
CA VAL A 348 10.73 -9.63 6.81
C VAL A 348 10.84 -10.03 5.33
N GLY A 349 11.09 -9.07 4.42
CA GLY A 349 11.20 -9.35 2.99
C GLY A 349 12.35 -10.31 2.64
N LEU A 350 13.51 -10.11 3.26
CA LEU A 350 14.67 -11.00 3.06
C LEU A 350 14.43 -12.39 3.65
N LEU A 351 13.83 -12.49 4.84
CA LEU A 351 13.48 -13.77 5.46
C LEU A 351 12.46 -14.55 4.63
N VAL A 352 11.42 -13.87 4.12
CA VAL A 352 10.42 -14.47 3.23
C VAL A 352 11.09 -15.04 1.97
N GLY A 353 11.97 -14.26 1.34
CA GLY A 353 12.75 -14.72 0.18
C GLY A 353 13.68 -15.90 0.51
N GLU A 354 14.31 -15.88 1.69
CA GLU A 354 15.19 -16.95 2.15
C GLU A 354 14.42 -18.26 2.40
N ILE A 355 13.27 -18.18 3.07
CA ILE A 355 12.38 -19.31 3.34
C ILE A 355 11.87 -19.89 2.02
N ALA A 356 11.45 -19.04 1.08
CA ALA A 356 11.06 -19.44 -0.26
C ALA A 356 12.16 -20.24 -0.98
N GLY A 357 13.38 -19.72 -0.99
CA GLY A 357 14.53 -20.34 -1.66
C GLY A 357 14.95 -21.66 -1.04
N ARG A 358 15.12 -21.70 0.29
CA ARG A 358 15.55 -22.91 1.02
C ARG A 358 14.55 -24.05 0.91
N ASN A 359 13.26 -23.72 0.94
CA ASN A 359 12.19 -24.71 0.85
C ASN A 359 11.72 -24.98 -0.59
N ARG A 360 12.37 -24.35 -1.58
CA ARG A 360 12.07 -24.48 -3.02
C ARG A 360 10.60 -24.25 -3.33
N LEU A 361 10.00 -23.27 -2.65
CA LEU A 361 8.62 -22.89 -2.88
C LEU A 361 8.48 -22.37 -4.30
N ARG A 362 7.42 -22.79 -4.97
CA ARG A 362 7.12 -22.40 -6.34
C ARG A 362 5.89 -21.53 -6.35
N LEU A 363 5.99 -20.45 -7.11
CA LEU A 363 4.86 -19.57 -7.38
C LEU A 363 3.74 -20.36 -8.07
N ASP A 364 2.53 -20.23 -7.56
CA ASP A 364 1.33 -20.84 -8.16
C ASP A 364 0.76 -19.91 -9.24
N PRO A 365 0.80 -20.31 -10.53
CA PRO A 365 0.28 -19.48 -11.63
C PRO A 365 -1.23 -19.19 -11.53
N MET A 366 -1.99 -20.08 -10.90
CA MET A 366 -3.42 -19.87 -10.70
C MET A 366 -3.65 -18.70 -9.75
N ARG A 367 -2.96 -18.68 -8.60
CA ARG A 367 -3.04 -17.59 -7.63
C ARG A 367 -2.60 -16.24 -8.22
N VAL A 368 -1.57 -16.23 -9.08
CA VAL A 368 -1.17 -15.03 -9.82
C VAL A 368 -2.30 -14.51 -10.70
N THR A 369 -2.97 -15.41 -11.41
CA THR A 369 -4.09 -15.05 -12.29
C THR A 369 -5.29 -14.55 -11.50
N GLU A 370 -5.63 -15.21 -10.39
CA GLU A 370 -6.71 -14.79 -9.48
C GLU A 370 -6.45 -13.41 -8.86
N THR A 371 -5.23 -13.17 -8.40
CA THR A 371 -4.81 -11.88 -7.83
C THR A 371 -4.85 -10.78 -8.89
N LEU A 372 -4.42 -11.08 -10.11
CA LEU A 372 -4.51 -10.12 -11.21
C LEU A 372 -5.95 -9.78 -11.57
N HIS A 373 -6.86 -10.77 -11.59
CA HIS A 373 -8.30 -10.51 -11.77
C HIS A 373 -8.87 -9.64 -10.66
N LEU A 374 -8.46 -9.86 -9.40
CA LEU A 374 -8.89 -9.03 -8.27
C LEU A 374 -8.43 -7.57 -8.45
N ILE A 375 -7.18 -7.35 -8.81
CA ILE A 375 -6.63 -6.01 -9.09
C ILE A 375 -7.37 -5.36 -10.26
N ALA A 376 -7.56 -6.09 -11.37
CA ALA A 376 -8.25 -5.57 -12.54
C ALA A 376 -9.71 -5.20 -12.26
N SER A 377 -10.39 -5.94 -11.37
CA SER A 377 -11.81 -5.73 -11.05
C SER A 377 -12.12 -4.39 -10.38
N THR A 378 -11.11 -3.67 -9.87
CA THR A 378 -11.30 -2.35 -9.26
C THR A 378 -11.31 -1.21 -10.27
N TYR A 379 -11.04 -1.50 -11.55
CA TYR A 379 -11.00 -0.52 -12.64
C TYR A 379 -12.24 -0.61 -13.53
N GLU A 380 -12.55 0.48 -14.23
CA GLU A 380 -13.70 0.55 -15.16
C GLU A 380 -13.57 -0.42 -16.35
N GLU A 381 -12.33 -0.66 -16.80
CA GLU A 381 -12.01 -1.55 -17.92
C GLU A 381 -11.05 -2.69 -17.48
N PRO A 382 -11.57 -3.73 -16.79
CA PRO A 382 -10.74 -4.79 -16.21
C PRO A 382 -9.89 -5.55 -17.24
N GLU A 383 -10.43 -5.80 -18.44
CA GLU A 383 -9.74 -6.58 -19.46
C GLU A 383 -8.51 -5.85 -20.00
N GLU A 384 -8.58 -4.53 -20.20
CA GLU A 384 -7.43 -3.74 -20.65
C GLU A 384 -6.31 -3.74 -19.61
N VAL A 385 -6.66 -3.57 -18.33
CA VAL A 385 -5.71 -3.65 -17.21
C VAL A 385 -5.07 -5.03 -17.15
N PHE A 386 -5.86 -6.09 -17.29
CA PHE A 386 -5.37 -7.45 -17.28
C PHE A 386 -4.35 -7.71 -18.40
N GLN A 387 -4.62 -7.25 -19.63
CA GLN A 387 -3.69 -7.36 -20.75
C GLN A 387 -2.45 -6.47 -20.56
N MET A 388 -2.61 -5.26 -20.01
CA MET A 388 -1.50 -4.36 -19.70
C MET A 388 -0.48 -5.03 -18.77
N TYR A 389 -0.94 -5.63 -17.68
CA TYR A 389 -0.08 -6.37 -16.77
C TYR A 389 0.59 -7.53 -17.49
N ARG A 390 -0.15 -8.39 -18.22
CA ARG A 390 0.44 -9.53 -18.94
C ARG A 390 1.52 -9.14 -19.96
N ASN A 391 1.41 -7.97 -20.56
CA ASN A 391 2.35 -7.48 -21.57
C ASN A 391 3.55 -6.73 -20.97
N ASP A 392 3.50 -6.34 -19.69
CA ASP A 392 4.60 -5.68 -19.00
C ASP A 392 5.19 -6.59 -17.90
N PRO A 393 6.37 -7.21 -18.16
CA PRO A 393 7.05 -8.04 -17.18
C PRO A 393 7.32 -7.36 -15.84
N LYS A 394 7.53 -6.03 -15.81
CA LYS A 394 7.80 -5.29 -14.57
C LYS A 394 6.55 -5.14 -13.71
N LEU A 395 5.38 -4.95 -14.33
CA LEU A 395 4.12 -4.93 -13.60
C LEU A 395 3.77 -6.31 -13.06
N MET A 396 4.02 -7.37 -13.85
CA MET A 396 3.82 -8.74 -13.39
C MET A 396 4.71 -9.11 -12.21
N GLU A 397 5.95 -8.64 -12.15
CA GLU A 397 6.88 -8.92 -11.05
C GLU A 397 6.30 -8.52 -9.69
N GLY A 398 5.59 -7.39 -9.62
CA GLY A 398 4.92 -6.95 -8.40
C GLY A 398 3.82 -7.92 -7.94
N VAL A 399 2.97 -8.37 -8.87
CA VAL A 399 1.90 -9.35 -8.59
C VAL A 399 2.48 -10.70 -8.19
N GLN A 400 3.51 -11.16 -8.91
CA GLN A 400 4.19 -12.41 -8.59
C GLN A 400 4.85 -12.37 -7.22
N SER A 401 5.48 -11.25 -6.87
CA SER A 401 6.09 -11.04 -5.55
C SER A 401 5.06 -11.06 -4.43
N LEU A 402 3.91 -10.40 -4.63
CA LEU A 402 2.81 -10.41 -3.68
C LEU A 402 2.29 -11.84 -3.43
N VAL A 403 2.03 -12.59 -4.50
CA VAL A 403 1.53 -13.97 -4.39
C VAL A 403 2.57 -14.90 -3.77
N MET A 404 3.85 -14.71 -4.11
CA MET A 404 4.93 -15.48 -3.50
C MET A 404 5.03 -15.22 -1.99
N GLU A 405 4.93 -13.96 -1.59
CA GLU A 405 4.93 -13.56 -0.18
C GLU A 405 3.75 -14.20 0.57
N GLU A 406 2.54 -14.13 0.03
CA GLU A 406 1.36 -14.78 0.62
C GLU A 406 1.54 -16.30 0.75
N GLN A 407 2.05 -16.98 -0.29
CA GLN A 407 2.33 -18.41 -0.25
C GLN A 407 3.36 -18.77 0.83
N VAL A 408 4.40 -17.96 1.01
CA VAL A 408 5.40 -18.17 2.07
C VAL A 408 4.79 -17.96 3.45
N ILE A 409 3.99 -16.91 3.64
CA ILE A 409 3.28 -16.64 4.90
C ILE A 409 2.37 -17.80 5.27
N GLU A 410 1.56 -18.30 4.33
CA GLU A 410 0.73 -19.50 4.56
C GLU A 410 1.58 -20.72 4.92
N TRP A 411 2.69 -20.93 4.20
CA TRP A 411 3.59 -22.04 4.45
C TRP A 411 4.23 -21.99 5.85
N ILE A 412 4.58 -20.79 6.34
CA ILE A 412 5.09 -20.55 7.70
C ILE A 412 3.96 -20.83 8.70
N ALA A 413 2.78 -20.26 8.49
CA ALA A 413 1.63 -20.41 9.40
C ALA A 413 1.23 -21.88 9.62
N ASP A 414 1.32 -22.70 8.57
CA ASP A 414 0.98 -24.12 8.65
C ASP A 414 2.02 -24.97 9.39
N ARG A 415 3.24 -24.44 9.60
CA ARG A 415 4.35 -25.13 10.29
C ARG A 415 4.71 -24.55 11.64
N ALA A 416 4.27 -23.32 11.91
CA ALA A 416 4.46 -22.63 13.18
C ALA A 416 3.62 -23.26 14.30
N GLN A 417 3.96 -22.91 15.55
CA GLN A 417 3.11 -23.19 16.71
C GLN A 417 1.87 -22.30 16.64
N LYS A 418 0.79 -22.85 16.10
CA LYS A 418 -0.45 -22.11 15.87
C LYS A 418 -1.38 -22.16 17.07
N THR A 419 -1.92 -20.99 17.43
CA THR A 419 -3.10 -20.85 18.29
C THR A 419 -4.22 -20.22 17.49
N GLU A 420 -5.42 -20.76 17.56
CA GLU A 420 -6.58 -20.20 16.86
C GLU A 420 -7.31 -19.19 17.72
N GLN A 421 -7.61 -18.03 17.15
CA GLN A 421 -8.46 -17.01 17.75
C GLN A 421 -9.67 -16.80 16.86
N VAL A 422 -10.87 -17.03 17.39
CA VAL A 422 -12.12 -16.77 16.68
C VAL A 422 -12.53 -15.33 16.94
N LEU A 423 -12.79 -14.60 15.87
CA LEU A 423 -13.30 -13.22 15.87
C LEU A 423 -14.68 -13.18 15.22
N SER A 424 -15.47 -12.17 15.59
CA SER A 424 -16.61 -11.75 14.79
C SER A 424 -16.17 -11.14 13.46
N PHE A 425 -17.08 -11.06 12.49
CA PHE A 425 -16.80 -10.36 11.23
C PHE A 425 -16.38 -8.90 11.46
N GLN A 426 -17.08 -8.19 12.35
CA GLN A 426 -16.77 -6.79 12.67
C GLN A 426 -15.37 -6.63 13.27
N GLU A 427 -14.99 -7.47 14.23
CA GLU A 427 -13.64 -7.45 14.83
C GLU A 427 -12.55 -7.83 13.81
N ALA A 428 -12.85 -8.70 12.86
CA ALA A 428 -11.87 -9.10 11.83
C ALA A 428 -11.62 -7.97 10.81
N ILE A 429 -12.65 -7.19 10.47
CA ILE A 429 -12.58 -6.10 9.49
C ILE A 429 -12.05 -4.79 10.10
N GLN A 430 -12.26 -4.56 11.41
CA GLN A 430 -11.66 -3.41 12.11
C GLN A 430 -10.12 -3.56 12.16
N GLN A 431 -9.40 -2.56 11.60
CA GLN A 431 -7.95 -2.57 11.41
C GLN A 431 -7.16 -2.06 12.62
#